data_AF-E3KL81-F1
#
_entry.id   AF-E3KL81-F1
#
_cell.length_a   1.000
_cell.length_b   1.000
_cell.length_c   1.000
_cell.angle_alpha   90.00
_cell.angle_beta   90.00
_cell.angle_gamma   90.00
#
_symmetry.space_group_name_H-M   'P 1'
#
loop_
_entity.id
_entity.type
_entity.pdbx_description
1 polymer ?
#
loop_
_entity_poly.entity_id
_entity_poly.type
_entity_poly.pdbx_seq_one_letter_code
_entity_poly.pdbx_strand_id
1 'polypeptide(L)'
;MLEEHLEEWYRGPVSLPEPDTTEFKQFERLQGDLAIKRFELLSAHLFHWPSTITRDAPTDISIDRLRSKKDIHTHFHSSLLPLLKQHFNSVAEVLGDLTELRKDPAPRIQRVLEIQPYLHRDLDQMIRIIDDIIPGKVPEPSQTNDQHFEHFKSYRLFGLDNCIRGELRCRIAGFFYDSCIIIEELKLPARKRFPSSLGSQHSLNAAFDTTLKWLNEDPGNPL
;
A
#
# COMPACT_ATOMS: atom_id res chain seq x y z
N MET A 1 7.44 -14.31 -19.32
CA MET A 1 6.30 -15.10 -19.83
C MET A 1 4.95 -14.38 -19.71
N LEU A 2 4.30 -14.24 -18.53
CA LEU A 2 3.00 -13.54 -18.44
C LEU A 2 3.07 -12.04 -18.81
N GLU A 3 4.09 -11.33 -18.32
CA GLU A 3 4.29 -9.91 -18.67
C GLU A 3 4.70 -9.71 -20.12
N GLU A 4 5.55 -10.58 -20.69
CA GLU A 4 5.90 -10.54 -22.11
C GLU A 4 4.69 -10.76 -23.03
N HIS A 5 3.80 -11.70 -22.67
CA HIS A 5 2.58 -11.95 -23.43
C HIS A 5 1.64 -10.74 -23.42
N LEU A 6 1.54 -10.02 -22.29
CA LEU A 6 0.72 -8.81 -22.23
C LEU A 6 1.41 -7.63 -22.94
N GLU A 7 2.72 -7.49 -22.81
CA GLU A 7 3.52 -6.49 -23.54
C GLU A 7 3.47 -6.69 -25.07
N GLU A 8 3.41 -7.94 -25.57
CA GLU A 8 3.20 -8.22 -27.00
C GLU A 8 1.83 -7.75 -27.49
N TRP A 9 0.78 -7.91 -26.67
CA TRP A 9 -0.56 -7.42 -26.99
C TRP A 9 -0.65 -5.89 -26.94
N TYR A 10 0.20 -5.23 -26.15
CA TYR A 10 0.28 -3.77 -26.07
C TYR A 10 1.25 -3.13 -27.09
N ARG A 11 2.24 -3.85 -27.61
CA ARG A 11 3.24 -3.32 -28.57
C ARG A 11 2.88 -3.45 -30.05
N GLY A 12 1.83 -4.18 -30.41
CA GLY A 12 1.35 -4.30 -31.78
C GLY A 12 -0.04 -3.68 -32.01
N PRO A 13 -0.47 -3.45 -33.25
CA PRO A 13 -1.86 -3.13 -33.58
C PRO A 13 -2.72 -4.40 -33.49
N VAL A 14 -2.63 -5.14 -32.39
CA VAL A 14 -3.51 -6.27 -32.11
C VAL A 14 -4.77 -5.67 -31.52
N SER A 15 -5.81 -5.57 -32.33
CA SER A 15 -7.15 -5.20 -31.89
C SER A 15 -7.56 -6.04 -30.69
N LEU A 16 -8.20 -5.42 -29.69
CA LEU A 16 -8.86 -6.14 -28.59
C LEU A 16 -9.68 -7.30 -29.18
N PRO A 17 -9.59 -8.52 -28.60
CA PRO A 17 -10.30 -9.66 -29.12
C PRO A 17 -11.82 -9.41 -29.01
N GLU A 18 -12.59 -9.92 -29.97
CA GLU A 18 -14.03 -9.71 -29.96
C GLU A 18 -14.68 -10.31 -28.70
N PRO A 19 -15.67 -9.62 -28.10
CA PRO A 19 -16.35 -10.11 -26.90
C PRO A 19 -16.95 -11.51 -27.13
N ASP A 20 -17.02 -12.31 -26.05
CA ASP A 20 -17.51 -13.70 -26.02
C ASP A 20 -16.68 -14.79 -26.73
N THR A 21 -15.58 -14.44 -27.39
CA THR A 21 -14.64 -15.43 -27.96
C THR A 21 -13.82 -16.17 -26.90
N THR A 22 -13.29 -17.35 -27.26
CA THR A 22 -12.36 -18.09 -26.39
C THR A 22 -11.10 -17.26 -26.08
N GLU A 23 -10.64 -16.46 -27.04
CA GLU A 23 -9.49 -15.58 -26.93
C GLU A 23 -9.75 -14.43 -25.94
N PHE A 24 -10.93 -13.80 -25.99
CA PHE A 24 -11.34 -12.78 -25.02
C PHE A 24 -11.38 -13.33 -23.59
N LYS A 25 -11.96 -14.52 -23.40
CA LYS A 25 -11.98 -15.21 -22.09
C LYS A 25 -10.59 -15.58 -21.58
N GLN A 26 -9.66 -15.91 -22.48
CA GLN A 26 -8.25 -16.16 -22.11
C GLN A 26 -7.54 -14.86 -21.75
N PHE A 27 -7.75 -13.79 -22.51
CA PHE A 27 -7.20 -12.46 -22.23
C PHE A 27 -7.64 -11.93 -20.86
N GLU A 28 -8.93 -12.01 -20.53
CA GLU A 28 -9.46 -11.61 -19.22
C GLU A 28 -8.83 -12.40 -18.07
N ARG A 29 -8.64 -13.72 -18.26
CA ARG A 29 -7.96 -14.57 -17.27
C ARG A 29 -6.51 -14.15 -17.07
N LEU A 30 -5.78 -13.90 -18.16
CA LEU A 30 -4.38 -13.47 -18.12
C LEU A 30 -4.22 -12.12 -17.43
N GLN A 31 -5.09 -11.16 -17.70
CA GLN A 31 -5.09 -9.86 -17.02
C GLN A 31 -5.34 -10.01 -15.52
N GLY A 32 -6.32 -10.85 -15.13
CA GLY A 32 -6.60 -11.15 -13.73
C GLY A 32 -5.43 -11.85 -13.03
N ASP A 33 -4.80 -12.84 -13.67
CA ASP A 33 -3.61 -13.52 -13.17
C ASP A 33 -2.43 -12.56 -12.98
N LEU A 34 -2.21 -11.64 -13.93
CA LEU A 34 -1.17 -10.63 -13.80
C LEU A 34 -1.45 -9.69 -12.61
N ALA A 35 -2.68 -9.22 -12.47
CA ALA A 35 -3.06 -8.31 -11.40
C ALA A 35 -2.85 -8.94 -10.02
N ILE A 36 -3.25 -10.21 -9.84
CA ILE A 36 -3.01 -10.99 -8.63
C ILE A 36 -1.50 -11.08 -8.35
N LYS A 37 -0.72 -11.54 -9.34
CA LYS A 37 0.73 -11.71 -9.17
C LYS A 37 1.43 -10.42 -8.75
N ARG A 38 1.02 -9.27 -9.29
CA ARG A 38 1.59 -7.98 -8.90
C ARG A 38 1.23 -7.57 -7.47
N PHE A 39 0.01 -7.85 -7.01
CA PHE A 39 -0.34 -7.66 -5.59
C PHE A 39 0.44 -8.59 -4.66
N GLU A 40 0.63 -9.85 -5.05
CA GLU A 40 1.46 -10.80 -4.30
C GLU A 40 2.91 -10.32 -4.19
N LEU A 41 3.49 -9.80 -5.28
CA LEU A 41 4.83 -9.22 -5.29
C LEU A 41 4.93 -7.98 -4.39
N LEU A 42 3.94 -7.08 -4.44
CA LEU A 42 3.88 -5.92 -3.54
C LEU A 42 3.78 -6.33 -2.07
N SER A 43 2.94 -7.32 -1.77
CA SER A 43 2.80 -7.88 -0.43
C SER A 43 4.12 -8.50 0.03
N ALA A 44 4.76 -9.31 -0.81
CA ALA A 44 6.08 -9.88 -0.53
C ALA A 44 7.11 -8.78 -0.28
N HIS A 45 7.16 -7.72 -1.10
CA HIS A 45 8.08 -6.58 -0.89
C HIS A 45 7.86 -5.93 0.48
N LEU A 46 6.60 -5.71 0.87
CA LEU A 46 6.27 -5.20 2.20
C LEU A 46 6.68 -6.15 3.31
N PHE A 47 6.50 -7.47 3.15
CA PHE A 47 6.92 -8.47 4.13
C PHE A 47 8.44 -8.47 4.33
N HIS A 48 9.17 -8.36 3.23
CA HIS A 48 10.64 -8.31 3.18
C HIS A 48 11.19 -6.91 3.34
N TRP A 49 10.37 -5.91 3.72
CA TRP A 49 10.79 -4.56 4.06
C TRP A 49 12.14 -4.66 4.78
N PRO A 50 13.23 -4.21 4.13
CA PRO A 50 14.55 -4.54 4.59
C PRO A 50 14.73 -4.04 6.02
N SER A 51 15.02 -4.95 6.95
CA SER A 51 15.57 -4.59 8.25
C SER A 51 17.04 -4.21 8.08
N THR A 52 17.38 -3.40 7.06
CA THR A 52 18.77 -3.08 6.68
C THR A 52 19.55 -2.45 7.82
N ILE A 53 18.83 -1.94 8.82
CA ILE A 53 19.33 -1.75 10.15
C ILE A 53 18.91 -2.93 10.99
N THR A 54 19.90 -3.70 11.45
CA THR A 54 19.74 -4.70 12.51
C THR A 54 18.75 -4.15 13.53
N ARG A 55 17.57 -4.78 13.68
CA ARG A 55 16.54 -4.38 14.66
C ARG A 55 17.08 -4.36 16.09
N ASP A 56 18.28 -4.87 16.30
CA ASP A 56 19.01 -4.89 17.56
C ASP A 56 19.84 -3.61 17.79
N ALA A 57 20.10 -2.80 16.75
CA ALA A 57 20.79 -1.52 16.87
C ALA A 57 19.77 -0.41 17.21
N PRO A 58 20.01 0.36 18.29
CA PRO A 58 19.19 1.52 18.61
C PRO A 58 19.24 2.56 17.49
N THR A 59 18.11 3.15 17.16
CA THR A 59 18.07 4.34 16.29
C THR A 59 18.79 5.50 16.97
N ASP A 60 19.70 6.16 16.24
CA ASP A 60 20.21 7.47 16.65
C ASP A 60 19.06 8.49 16.60
N ILE A 61 18.53 8.85 17.77
CA ILE A 61 17.45 9.82 17.93
C ILE A 61 17.98 11.22 18.27
N SER A 62 19.24 11.51 17.97
CA SER A 62 19.80 12.84 18.18
C SER A 62 19.04 13.92 17.40
N ILE A 63 18.84 15.07 18.04
CA ILE A 63 18.08 16.19 17.49
C ILE A 63 18.70 16.69 16.19
N ASP A 64 20.03 16.71 16.09
CA ASP A 64 20.73 17.21 14.90
C ASP A 64 20.50 16.29 13.69
N ARG A 65 20.57 14.97 13.88
CA ARG A 65 20.22 14.00 12.84
C ARG A 65 18.77 14.19 12.40
N LEU A 66 17.86 14.31 13.36
CA LEU A 66 16.44 14.39 13.08
C LEU A 66 16.05 15.71 12.40
N ARG A 67 16.62 16.85 12.81
CA ARG A 67 16.48 18.13 12.11
C ARG A 67 16.95 18.07 10.66
N SER A 68 18.02 17.31 10.37
CA SER A 68 18.49 17.11 8.99
C SER A 68 17.50 16.35 8.10
N LYS A 69 16.51 15.66 8.69
CA LYS A 69 15.46 14.90 7.97
C LYS A 69 14.13 15.66 7.86
N LYS A 70 14.08 16.95 8.21
CA LYS A 70 12.84 17.75 8.20
C LYS A 70 12.16 17.77 6.83
N ASP A 71 12.91 18.01 5.76
CA ASP A 71 12.34 18.06 4.40
C ASP A 71 11.76 16.70 3.98
N ILE A 72 12.44 15.61 4.34
CA ILE A 72 11.99 14.23 4.08
C ILE A 72 10.70 13.95 4.86
N HIS A 73 10.63 14.37 6.13
CA HIS A 73 9.42 14.26 6.94
C HIS A 73 8.25 15.06 6.33
N THR A 74 8.49 16.31 5.90
CA THR A 74 7.47 17.14 5.26
C THR A 74 6.96 16.51 3.96
N HIS A 75 7.87 16.00 3.11
CA HIS A 75 7.50 15.29 1.88
C HIS A 75 6.66 14.04 2.18
N PHE A 76 7.06 13.28 3.20
CA PHE A 76 6.35 12.07 3.60
C PHE A 76 4.91 12.36 4.04
N HIS A 77 4.75 13.33 4.94
CA HIS A 77 3.47 13.74 5.49
C HIS A 77 2.56 14.40 4.44
N SER A 78 3.06 15.42 3.74
CA SER A 78 2.23 16.32 2.95
C SER A 78 2.02 15.85 1.52
N SER A 79 2.78 14.86 1.04
CA SER A 79 2.72 14.43 -0.35
C SER A 79 2.62 12.92 -0.49
N LEU A 80 3.58 12.15 0.05
CA LEU A 80 3.63 10.71 -0.23
C LEU A 80 2.48 9.93 0.39
N LEU A 81 2.19 10.12 1.69
CA LEU A 81 1.08 9.40 2.34
C LEU A 81 -0.30 9.72 1.76
N PRO A 82 -0.66 11.00 1.51
CA PRO A 82 -1.90 11.34 0.81
C PRO A 82 -2.01 10.68 -0.56
N LEU A 83 -0.91 10.68 -1.33
CA LEU A 83 -0.86 10.07 -2.66
C LEU A 83 -1.04 8.55 -2.60
N LEU A 84 -0.35 7.86 -1.68
CA LEU A 84 -0.54 6.44 -1.43
C LEU A 84 -1.99 6.12 -1.07
N LYS A 85 -2.58 6.87 -0.12
CA LYS A 85 -3.98 6.72 0.27
C LYS A 85 -4.91 6.88 -0.94
N GLN A 86 -4.64 7.85 -1.82
CA GLN A 86 -5.41 8.04 -3.04
C GLN A 86 -5.30 6.83 -3.99
N HIS A 87 -4.10 6.28 -4.20
CA HIS A 87 -3.92 5.09 -5.04
C HIS A 87 -4.71 3.88 -4.51
N PHE A 88 -4.68 3.65 -3.18
CA PHE A 88 -5.51 2.61 -2.56
C PHE A 88 -7.00 2.85 -2.74
N ASN A 89 -7.47 4.10 -2.54
CA ASN A 89 -8.86 4.45 -2.79
C ASN A 89 -9.27 4.23 -4.25
N SER A 90 -8.40 4.52 -5.21
CA SER A 90 -8.69 4.26 -6.63
C SER A 90 -8.79 2.77 -6.95
N VAL A 91 -7.95 1.92 -6.36
CA VAL A 91 -8.10 0.46 -6.49
C VAL A 91 -9.42 0.01 -5.83
N ALA A 92 -9.73 0.55 -4.66
CA ALA A 92 -10.94 0.23 -3.91
C ALA A 92 -12.22 0.60 -4.66
N GLU A 93 -12.23 1.74 -5.35
CA GLU A 93 -13.35 2.18 -6.18
C GLU A 93 -13.59 1.21 -7.35
N VAL A 94 -12.50 0.72 -7.96
CA VAL A 94 -12.58 -0.20 -9.09
C VAL A 94 -13.05 -1.59 -8.68
N LEU A 95 -12.50 -2.12 -7.58
CA LEU A 95 -12.78 -3.48 -7.09
C LEU A 95 -13.99 -3.58 -6.16
N GLY A 96 -14.40 -2.46 -5.53
CA GLY A 96 -15.46 -2.43 -4.53
C GLY A 96 -16.87 -2.52 -5.11
N ASP A 97 -17.07 -2.10 -6.36
CA ASP A 97 -18.33 -2.32 -7.08
C ASP A 97 -18.34 -3.68 -7.76
N LEU A 98 -18.64 -4.72 -6.99
CA LEU A 98 -18.62 -6.11 -7.45
C LEU A 98 -19.69 -6.39 -8.52
N THR A 99 -20.75 -5.59 -8.59
CA THR A 99 -21.78 -5.73 -9.62
C THR A 99 -21.24 -5.26 -10.95
N GLU A 100 -20.69 -4.05 -10.99
CA GLU A 100 -20.11 -3.52 -12.21
C GLU A 100 -18.81 -4.22 -12.61
N LEU A 101 -18.02 -4.68 -11.62
CA LEU A 101 -16.82 -5.51 -11.86
C LEU A 101 -17.15 -6.83 -12.56
N ARG A 102 -18.28 -7.45 -12.24
CA ARG A 102 -18.73 -8.69 -12.91
C ARG A 102 -19.35 -8.46 -14.28
N LYS A 103 -19.91 -7.28 -14.53
CA LYS A 103 -20.51 -6.93 -15.83
C LYS A 103 -19.43 -6.75 -16.90
N ASP A 104 -18.35 -6.06 -16.55
CA ASP A 104 -17.27 -5.73 -17.48
C ASP A 104 -15.90 -5.76 -16.78
N PRO A 105 -15.32 -6.96 -16.57
CA PRO A 105 -14.12 -7.14 -15.76
C PRO A 105 -12.86 -6.62 -16.46
N ALA A 106 -12.72 -6.80 -17.78
CA ALA A 106 -11.52 -6.46 -18.53
C ALA A 106 -11.03 -5.01 -18.31
N PRO A 107 -11.83 -3.94 -18.57
CA PRO A 107 -11.37 -2.56 -18.39
C PRO A 107 -11.11 -2.20 -16.93
N ARG A 108 -11.81 -2.85 -15.99
CA ARG A 108 -11.61 -2.62 -14.55
C ARG A 108 -10.31 -3.23 -14.07
N ILE A 109 -10.03 -4.47 -14.45
CA ILE A 109 -8.74 -5.11 -14.14
C ILE A 109 -7.60 -4.36 -14.81
N GLN A 110 -7.78 -3.89 -16.05
CA GLN A 110 -6.80 -3.03 -16.71
C GLN A 110 -6.52 -1.76 -15.89
N ARG A 111 -7.55 -1.08 -15.39
CA ARG A 111 -7.37 0.10 -14.53
C ARG A 111 -6.62 -0.22 -13.24
N VAL A 112 -6.84 -1.39 -12.64
CA VAL A 112 -6.03 -1.86 -11.49
C VAL A 112 -4.57 -2.05 -11.89
N LEU A 113 -4.31 -2.69 -13.02
CA LEU A 113 -2.96 -2.90 -13.57
C LEU A 113 -2.23 -1.57 -13.85
N GLU A 114 -2.96 -0.53 -14.27
CA GLU A 114 -2.43 0.81 -14.49
C GLU A 114 -2.05 1.51 -13.17
N ILE A 115 -2.75 1.24 -12.07
CA ILE A 115 -2.47 1.82 -10.75
C ILE A 115 -1.29 1.12 -10.04
N GLN A 116 -1.13 -0.19 -10.23
CA GLN A 116 -0.14 -1.00 -9.50
C GLN A 116 1.34 -0.52 -9.60
N PRO A 117 1.84 -0.02 -10.75
CA PRO A 117 3.20 0.54 -10.83
C PRO A 117 3.40 1.76 -9.93
N TYR A 118 2.39 2.62 -9.78
CA TYR A 118 2.44 3.77 -8.89
C TYR A 118 2.45 3.33 -7.43
N LEU A 119 1.60 2.35 -7.07
CA LEU A 119 1.62 1.73 -5.75
C LEU A 119 3.01 1.14 -5.42
N HIS A 120 3.63 0.45 -6.37
CA HIS A 120 4.96 -0.13 -6.17
C HIS A 120 6.01 0.94 -5.88
N ARG A 121 6.10 1.94 -6.75
CA ARG A 121 7.09 3.02 -6.60
C ARG A 121 6.89 3.79 -5.30
N ASP A 122 5.66 4.14 -4.98
CA ASP A 122 5.38 5.02 -3.85
C ASP A 122 5.47 4.26 -2.51
N LEU A 123 5.17 2.95 -2.49
CA LEU A 123 5.43 2.10 -1.33
C LEU A 123 6.93 1.90 -1.12
N ASP A 124 7.71 1.69 -2.20
CA ASP A 124 9.17 1.61 -2.09
C ASP A 124 9.77 2.91 -1.57
N GLN A 125 9.25 4.06 -2.03
CA GLN A 125 9.65 5.36 -1.51
C GLN A 125 9.29 5.52 -0.02
N MET A 126 8.10 5.08 0.41
CA MET A 126 7.70 5.11 1.82
C MET A 126 8.66 4.27 2.67
N ILE A 127 8.99 3.06 2.21
CA ILE A 127 9.93 2.15 2.86
C ILE A 127 11.26 2.85 3.12
N ARG A 128 11.85 3.43 2.07
CA ARG A 128 13.14 4.13 2.15
C ARG A 128 13.09 5.34 3.06
N ILE A 129 12.05 6.16 2.96
CA ILE A 129 11.87 7.34 3.82
C ILE A 129 11.82 6.95 5.29
N ILE A 130 11.12 5.87 5.60
CA ILE A 130 10.97 5.42 6.99
C ILE A 130 12.25 4.79 7.51
N ASP A 131 13.02 4.07 6.70
CA ASP A 131 14.37 3.64 7.08
C ASP A 131 15.33 4.85 7.24
N ASP A 132 15.10 5.94 6.51
CA ASP A 132 15.87 7.17 6.65
C ASP A 132 15.56 7.96 7.92
N ILE A 133 14.29 8.03 8.33
CA ILE A 133 13.82 8.71 9.54
C ILE A 133 14.08 7.84 10.77
N ILE A 134 13.70 6.55 10.70
CA ILE A 134 13.74 5.55 11.77
C ILE A 134 14.52 4.32 11.29
N PRO A 135 15.87 4.41 11.25
CA PRO A 135 16.70 3.33 10.77
C PRO A 135 16.52 2.06 11.59
N GLY A 136 16.72 2.13 12.90
CA GLY A 136 16.68 0.95 13.78
C GLY A 136 15.47 0.92 14.69
N LYS A 137 15.61 0.18 15.79
CA LYS A 137 14.59 0.11 16.83
C LYS A 137 14.55 1.43 17.59
N VAL A 138 13.38 2.04 17.65
CA VAL A 138 13.12 3.11 18.61
C VAL A 138 12.99 2.47 20.00
N PRO A 139 13.80 2.85 20.99
CA PRO A 139 13.63 2.36 22.35
C PRO A 139 12.21 2.65 22.86
N GLU A 140 11.65 1.73 23.63
CA GLU A 140 10.38 1.98 24.29
C GLU A 140 10.56 3.15 25.26
N PRO A 141 9.73 4.21 25.15
CA PRO A 141 9.87 5.39 25.99
C PRO A 141 9.56 5.04 27.45
N SER A 142 10.49 5.32 28.36
CA SER A 142 10.28 5.12 29.80
C SER A 142 9.33 6.14 30.43
N GLN A 143 9.03 7.24 29.73
CA GLN A 143 8.14 8.33 30.14
C GLN A 143 7.47 8.97 28.93
N THR A 144 6.23 9.44 29.09
CA THR A 144 5.47 10.19 28.06
C THR A 144 5.85 11.67 27.98
N ASN A 145 6.65 12.19 28.92
CA ASN A 145 7.01 13.59 29.02
C ASN A 145 8.54 13.76 29.04
N ASP A 146 9.07 14.23 27.93
CA ASP A 146 10.49 14.27 27.59
C ASP A 146 10.99 15.72 27.39
N GLN A 147 10.68 16.60 28.33
CA GLN A 147 11.38 17.90 28.53
C GLN A 147 11.50 18.80 27.27
N HIS A 148 10.39 19.03 26.56
CA HIS A 148 10.28 20.09 25.54
C HIS A 148 11.06 19.90 24.21
N PHE A 149 11.24 18.69 23.69
CA PHE A 149 11.92 18.42 22.41
C PHE A 149 11.03 18.34 21.14
N GLU A 150 9.91 19.06 21.11
CA GLU A 150 9.05 19.26 19.92
C GLU A 150 8.74 17.99 19.06
N HIS A 151 9.21 17.93 17.81
CA HIS A 151 8.87 16.94 16.75
C HIS A 151 9.54 15.58 16.91
N PHE A 152 10.57 15.51 17.74
CA PHE A 152 11.55 14.41 17.79
C PHE A 152 11.58 13.70 19.14
N LYS A 153 10.43 13.72 19.80
CA LYS A 153 10.15 12.97 21.02
C LYS A 153 10.28 11.48 20.75
N SER A 154 11.01 10.77 21.60
CA SER A 154 11.24 9.32 21.46
C SER A 154 9.91 8.55 21.46
N TYR A 155 8.94 8.99 22.26
CA TYR A 155 7.58 8.48 22.27
C TYR A 155 6.86 8.64 20.92
N ARG A 156 7.05 9.77 20.23
CA ARG A 156 6.42 10.02 18.93
C ARG A 156 7.03 9.16 17.84
N LEU A 157 8.36 9.04 17.82
CA LEU A 157 9.04 8.14 16.89
C LEU A 157 8.65 6.68 17.13
N PHE A 158 8.50 6.28 18.39
CA PHE A 158 8.04 4.94 18.75
C PHE A 158 6.60 4.69 18.30
N GLY A 159 5.70 5.66 18.52
CA GLY A 159 4.31 5.59 18.05
C GLY A 159 4.22 5.54 16.52
N LEU A 160 4.99 6.37 15.83
CA LEU A 160 5.07 6.40 14.36
C LEU A 160 5.60 5.08 13.79
N ASP A 161 6.66 4.52 14.37
CA ASP A 161 7.24 3.23 13.95
C ASP A 161 6.20 2.10 14.09
N ASN A 162 5.53 2.01 15.23
CA ASN A 162 4.46 1.04 15.45
C ASN A 162 3.28 1.23 14.50
N CYS A 163 2.90 2.49 14.23
CA CYS A 163 1.81 2.80 13.31
C CYS A 163 2.14 2.38 11.88
N ILE A 164 3.37 2.57 11.43
CA ILE A 164 3.76 2.28 10.03
C ILE A 164 4.15 0.82 9.87
N ARG A 165 5.17 0.36 10.61
CA ARG A 165 5.73 -0.99 10.46
C ARG A 165 4.84 -2.07 11.06
N GLY A 166 3.95 -1.71 11.99
CA GLY A 166 2.93 -2.58 12.56
C GLY A 166 1.60 -2.43 11.81
N GLU A 167 0.82 -1.41 12.15
CA GLU A 167 -0.59 -1.31 11.76
C GLU A 167 -0.76 -1.08 10.24
N LEU A 168 -0.18 -0.01 9.68
CA LEU A 168 -0.34 0.35 8.27
C LEU A 168 0.16 -0.76 7.34
N ARG A 169 1.34 -1.33 7.63
CA ARG A 169 1.87 -2.50 6.90
C ARG A 169 0.88 -3.67 6.91
N CYS A 170 0.33 -4.02 8.08
CA CYS A 170 -0.64 -5.11 8.18
C CYS A 170 -1.91 -4.82 7.37
N ARG A 171 -2.42 -3.58 7.41
CA ARG A 171 -3.62 -3.19 6.65
C ARG A 171 -3.39 -3.18 5.15
N ILE A 172 -2.22 -2.74 4.68
CA ILE A 172 -1.88 -2.79 3.26
C ILE A 172 -1.80 -4.25 2.79
N ALA A 173 -1.15 -5.13 3.56
CA ALA A 173 -1.08 -6.56 3.23
C ALA A 173 -2.47 -7.21 3.17
N GLY A 174 -3.35 -6.89 4.12
CA GLY A 174 -4.75 -7.32 4.11
C GLY A 174 -5.52 -6.80 2.89
N PHE A 175 -5.30 -5.55 2.50
CA PHE A 175 -5.91 -4.98 1.29
C PHE A 175 -5.49 -5.69 0.00
N PHE A 176 -4.21 -6.01 -0.14
CA PHE A 176 -3.72 -6.78 -1.28
C PHE A 176 -4.31 -8.19 -1.31
N TYR A 177 -4.41 -8.84 -0.16
CA TYR A 177 -5.04 -10.15 -0.04
C TYR A 177 -6.51 -10.13 -0.45
N ASP A 178 -7.31 -9.17 0.07
CA ASP A 178 -8.71 -9.01 -0.32
C ASP A 178 -8.85 -8.73 -1.82
N SER A 179 -7.95 -7.90 -2.38
CA SER A 179 -7.91 -7.59 -3.82
C SER A 179 -7.67 -8.85 -4.65
N CYS A 180 -6.73 -9.71 -4.24
CA CYS A 180 -6.49 -10.99 -4.90
C CYS A 180 -7.73 -11.88 -4.88
N ILE A 181 -8.39 -12.03 -3.71
CA ILE A 181 -9.62 -12.82 -3.58
C ILE A 181 -10.70 -12.31 -4.54
N ILE A 182 -10.93 -10.99 -4.59
CA ILE A 182 -11.94 -10.40 -5.47
C ILE A 182 -11.66 -10.73 -6.93
N ILE A 183 -10.40 -10.61 -7.37
CA ILE A 183 -10.00 -10.89 -8.76
C ILE A 183 -10.09 -12.40 -9.07
N GLU A 184 -9.76 -13.27 -8.12
CA GLU A 184 -9.95 -14.72 -8.25
C GLU A 184 -11.42 -15.10 -8.38
N GLU A 185 -12.30 -14.44 -7.62
CA GLU A 185 -13.74 -14.68 -7.67
C GLU A 185 -14.36 -14.37 -9.04
N LEU A 186 -13.77 -13.46 -9.82
CA LEU A 186 -14.22 -13.19 -11.19
C LEU A 186 -14.05 -14.39 -12.13
N LYS A 187 -13.15 -15.32 -11.79
CA LYS A 187 -12.93 -16.55 -12.57
C LYS A 187 -13.95 -17.63 -12.24
N LEU A 188 -14.73 -17.46 -11.16
CA LEU A 188 -15.72 -18.43 -10.71
C LEU A 188 -17.10 -18.16 -11.32
N PRO A 189 -17.90 -19.20 -11.59
CA PRO A 189 -19.26 -19.00 -12.07
C PRO A 189 -20.12 -18.27 -11.02
N ALA A 190 -20.86 -17.24 -11.46
CA ALA A 190 -21.59 -16.27 -10.64
C ALA A 190 -22.56 -16.83 -9.58
N ARG A 191 -22.95 -18.11 -9.66
CA ARG A 191 -23.95 -18.75 -8.79
C ARG A 191 -23.43 -19.23 -7.43
N LYS A 192 -22.14 -19.06 -7.10
CA LYS A 192 -21.52 -19.80 -5.98
C LYS A 192 -21.11 -19.03 -4.72
N ARG A 193 -21.30 -17.71 -4.58
CA ARG A 193 -20.86 -17.03 -3.34
C ARG A 193 -21.55 -15.71 -3.03
N PHE A 194 -21.65 -15.41 -1.73
CA PHE A 194 -21.73 -14.04 -1.24
C PHE A 194 -20.49 -13.29 -1.74
N PRO A 195 -20.62 -12.09 -2.32
CA PRO A 195 -19.47 -11.35 -2.85
C PRO A 195 -18.48 -11.07 -1.72
N SER A 196 -17.21 -11.45 -1.89
CA SER A 196 -16.17 -11.00 -0.96
C SER A 196 -16.06 -9.47 -1.07
N SER A 197 -16.28 -8.76 0.03
CA SER A 197 -16.15 -7.30 0.06
C SER A 197 -14.72 -6.90 0.36
N LEU A 198 -14.35 -5.68 -0.06
CA LEU A 198 -13.08 -5.06 0.29
C LEU A 198 -13.12 -4.56 1.75
N GLY A 199 -13.36 -5.48 2.69
CA GLY A 199 -13.59 -5.19 4.10
C GLY A 199 -12.41 -4.49 4.77
N SER A 200 -11.20 -4.73 4.27
CA SER A 200 -9.98 -4.05 4.72
C SER A 200 -9.94 -2.54 4.41
N GLN A 201 -10.71 -2.02 3.44
CA GLN A 201 -10.56 -0.63 2.98
C GLN A 201 -10.81 0.41 4.08
N HIS A 202 -11.85 0.22 4.88
CA HIS A 202 -12.14 1.15 5.97
C HIS A 202 -11.00 1.16 7.01
N SER A 203 -10.51 -0.02 7.37
CA SER A 203 -9.39 -0.17 8.31
C SER A 203 -8.06 0.37 7.76
N LEU A 204 -7.83 0.24 6.45
CA LEU A 204 -6.66 0.80 5.78
C LEU A 204 -6.70 2.33 5.80
N ASN A 205 -7.85 2.93 5.47
CA ASN A 205 -8.02 4.39 5.55
C ASN A 205 -7.79 4.91 6.96
N ALA A 206 -8.33 4.22 7.98
CA ALA A 206 -8.08 4.57 9.38
C ALA A 206 -6.59 4.48 9.78
N ALA A 207 -5.85 3.51 9.25
CA ALA A 207 -4.40 3.40 9.47
C ALA A 207 -3.62 4.54 8.81
N PHE A 208 -3.99 4.94 7.59
CA PHE A 208 -3.42 6.14 6.95
C PHE A 208 -3.68 7.40 7.78
N ASP A 209 -4.92 7.60 8.23
CA ASP A 209 -5.30 8.77 9.03
C ASP A 209 -4.58 8.79 10.38
N THR A 210 -4.41 7.64 11.01
CA THR A 210 -3.63 7.51 12.25
C THR A 210 -2.16 7.82 12.01
N THR A 211 -1.57 7.34 10.91
CA THR A 211 -0.18 7.64 10.54
C THR A 211 0.02 9.13 10.31
N LEU A 212 -0.91 9.78 9.58
CA LEU A 212 -0.89 11.23 9.36
C LEU A 212 -1.02 12.01 10.67
N LYS A 213 -1.81 11.53 11.64
CA LYS A 213 -1.89 12.15 12.97
C LYS A 213 -0.55 12.07 13.72
N TRP A 214 0.13 10.93 13.68
CA TRP A 214 1.45 10.79 14.32
C TRP A 214 2.52 11.69 13.71
N LEU A 215 2.39 12.01 12.42
CA LEU A 215 3.25 12.95 11.70
C LEU A 215 2.88 14.44 11.91
N ASN A 216 1.64 14.73 12.33
CA ASN A 216 1.18 16.11 12.54
C ASN A 216 1.66 16.68 13.87
N GLU A 217 2.17 17.92 13.84
CA GLU A 217 2.95 18.53 14.92
C GLU A 217 2.16 18.98 16.16
N ASP A 218 0.88 18.59 16.35
CA ASP A 218 0.05 19.27 17.35
C ASP A 218 0.61 19.12 18.79
N PRO A 219 1.13 20.20 19.41
CA PRO A 219 1.71 20.17 20.74
C PRO A 219 0.65 20.00 21.85
N GLY A 220 -0.64 19.99 21.49
CA GLY A 220 -1.73 20.27 22.43
C GLY A 220 -2.74 19.17 22.73
N ASN A 221 -2.66 17.98 22.13
CA ASN A 221 -3.68 16.95 22.36
C ASN A 221 -3.07 15.63 22.88
N PRO A 222 -3.08 15.39 24.21
CA PRO A 222 -2.86 14.06 24.74
C PRO A 222 -4.04 13.16 24.33
N LEU A 223 -3.74 11.94 23.89
CA LEU A 223 -4.68 10.82 23.96
C LEU A 223 -4.97 10.49 25.42
#